data_AF-A0A532DQA2-F1
#
_entry.id   AF-A0A532DQA2-F1
#
_cell.length_a   1.000
_cell.length_b   1.000
_cell.length_c   1.000
_cell.angle_alpha   90.00
_cell.angle_beta   90.00
_cell.angle_gamma   90.00
#
_symmetry.space_group_name_H-M   'P 1'
#
loop_
_entity.id
_entity.type
_entity.pdbx_description
1 polymer ?
#
loop_
_entity_poly.entity_id
_entity_poly.type
_entity_poly.pdbx_seq_one_letter_code
_entity_poly.pdbx_strand_id
1 'polypeptide(L)'
;KATQKVIADRPRVSMSVAAAIAEIGEPEACATLLANSGADIASVSFRRMAERHGHLPLVREALIADARLPADCRHMLLVKLGEMLKGSPLVLALMGAARAERVTRDACVKASVTLIEGTRAEEHTALVEHLRLRGDLTASFIIRTIAHGKVDFFGSAVVALSQQSEQRVRALLAGGHDIALQALFRSAGLAAATHAIILRALKVWREVANGKRLAGVQEVSWLMLKELGGQSAEGDLAGLVKSIHLDALRENARGHALAIAAA
;
A
#
# COMPACT_ATOMS: atom_id res chain seq x y z
N LYS A 1 -19.05 30.64 3.83
CA LYS A 1 -19.83 29.39 3.66
C LYS A 1 -20.38 29.26 2.24
N ALA A 2 -21.50 29.91 1.88
CA ALA A 2 -22.08 29.80 0.53
C ALA A 2 -21.15 30.26 -0.60
N THR A 3 -20.35 31.30 -0.39
CA THR A 3 -19.49 31.90 -1.44
C THR A 3 -18.40 30.96 -1.95
N GLN A 4 -17.72 30.20 -1.07
CA GLN A 4 -16.66 29.27 -1.50
C GLN A 4 -17.22 28.12 -2.33
N LYS A 5 -18.40 27.63 -1.96
CA LYS A 5 -19.11 26.60 -2.73
C LYS A 5 -19.44 27.08 -4.14
N VAL A 6 -20.00 28.29 -4.27
CA VAL A 6 -20.30 28.88 -5.59
C VAL A 6 -19.04 29.09 -6.43
N ILE A 7 -17.90 29.41 -5.81
CA ILE A 7 -16.61 29.51 -6.51
C ILE A 7 -16.15 28.12 -6.98
N ALA A 8 -16.27 27.09 -6.13
CA ALA A 8 -15.90 25.72 -6.44
C ALA A 8 -16.75 25.09 -7.55
N ASP A 9 -18.00 25.52 -7.67
CA ASP A 9 -18.99 25.02 -8.65
C ASP A 9 -18.92 25.72 -10.02
N ARG A 10 -17.97 26.65 -10.22
CA ARG A 10 -17.80 27.30 -11.52
C ARG A 10 -17.42 26.27 -12.58
N PRO A 11 -17.90 26.38 -13.84
CA PRO A 11 -17.60 25.41 -14.90
C PRO A 11 -16.10 25.14 -15.12
N ARG A 12 -15.25 26.12 -14.80
CA ARG A 12 -13.80 25.94 -14.69
C ARG A 12 -13.30 26.58 -13.40
N VAL A 13 -12.41 25.87 -12.71
CA VAL A 13 -11.69 26.40 -11.56
C VAL A 13 -10.20 26.24 -11.83
N SER A 14 -9.46 27.35 -11.82
CA SER A 14 -8.02 27.35 -12.05
C SER A 14 -7.27 26.73 -10.87
N MET A 15 -6.08 26.18 -11.13
CA MET A 15 -5.20 25.59 -10.12
C MET A 15 -4.98 26.45 -8.87
N SER A 16 -4.78 27.76 -9.03
CA SER A 16 -4.59 28.70 -7.92
C SER A 16 -5.81 28.82 -6.99
N VAL A 17 -7.01 28.86 -7.58
CA VAL A 17 -8.28 28.90 -6.84
C VAL A 17 -8.55 27.56 -6.18
N ALA A 18 -8.30 26.45 -6.88
CA ALA A 18 -8.40 25.11 -6.31
C ALA A 18 -7.46 24.93 -5.11
N ALA A 19 -6.22 25.43 -5.20
CA ALA A 19 -5.26 25.43 -4.10
C ALA A 19 -5.75 26.27 -2.92
N ALA A 20 -6.31 27.46 -3.16
CA ALA A 20 -6.88 28.29 -2.10
C ALA A 20 -8.06 27.58 -1.39
N ILE A 21 -8.96 26.95 -2.15
CA ILE A 21 -10.06 26.15 -1.56
C ILE A 21 -9.50 24.97 -0.77
N ALA A 22 -8.50 24.26 -1.30
CA ALA A 22 -7.86 23.17 -0.59
C ALA A 22 -7.20 23.60 0.73
N GLU A 23 -6.62 24.80 0.78
CA GLU A 23 -5.88 25.33 1.93
C GLU A 23 -6.78 25.91 3.03
N ILE A 24 -7.80 26.69 2.67
CA ILE A 24 -8.65 27.42 3.63
C ILE A 24 -10.14 27.14 3.50
N GLY A 25 -10.57 26.36 2.49
CA GLY A 25 -11.98 26.06 2.23
C GLY A 25 -12.63 25.15 3.29
N GLU A 26 -13.94 25.32 3.44
CA GLU A 26 -14.81 24.43 4.21
C GLU A 26 -15.01 23.07 3.52
N PRO A 27 -15.33 22.00 4.25
CA PRO A 27 -15.50 20.65 3.69
C PRO A 27 -16.43 20.58 2.49
N GLU A 28 -17.56 21.31 2.53
CA GLU A 28 -18.55 21.35 1.46
C GLU A 28 -17.99 22.00 0.20
N ALA A 29 -17.15 23.02 0.33
CA ALA A 29 -16.49 23.67 -0.80
C ALA A 29 -15.44 22.74 -1.43
N CYS A 30 -14.67 22.01 -0.61
CA CYS A 30 -13.73 21.00 -1.09
C CYS A 30 -14.45 19.84 -1.81
N ALA A 31 -15.55 19.33 -1.25
CA ALA A 31 -16.34 18.29 -1.90
C ALA A 31 -16.94 18.77 -3.23
N THR A 32 -17.43 20.01 -3.28
CA THR A 32 -17.93 20.62 -4.53
C THR A 32 -16.83 20.77 -5.57
N LEU A 33 -15.63 21.20 -5.16
CA LEU A 33 -14.48 21.31 -6.05
C LEU A 33 -14.05 19.95 -6.61
N LEU A 34 -14.06 18.90 -5.79
CA LEU A 34 -13.71 17.54 -6.20
C LEU A 34 -14.73 16.92 -7.16
N ALA A 35 -16.01 17.24 -6.99
CA ALA A 35 -17.06 16.82 -7.93
C ALA A 35 -17.02 17.58 -9.27
N ASN A 36 -16.24 18.66 -9.36
CA ASN A 36 -16.14 19.48 -10.55
C ASN A 36 -15.06 18.96 -11.51
N SER A 37 -15.48 18.29 -12.57
CA SER A 37 -14.58 17.77 -13.62
C SER A 37 -13.82 18.87 -14.38
N GLY A 38 -14.30 20.11 -14.34
CA GLY A 38 -13.63 21.28 -14.91
C GLY A 38 -12.63 21.97 -13.97
N ALA A 39 -12.46 21.47 -12.74
CA ALA A 39 -11.47 21.99 -11.81
C ALA A 39 -10.07 21.43 -12.10
N ASP A 40 -9.10 22.33 -12.23
CA ASP A 40 -7.68 21.99 -12.30
C ASP A 40 -7.13 21.85 -10.88
N ILE A 41 -6.91 20.61 -10.42
CA ILE A 41 -6.50 20.29 -9.05
C ILE A 41 -5.12 19.64 -9.09
N ALA A 42 -4.12 20.33 -8.54
CA ALA A 42 -2.77 19.78 -8.39
C ALA A 42 -2.71 18.71 -7.30
N SER A 43 -1.75 17.77 -7.41
CA SER A 43 -1.52 16.70 -6.42
C SER A 43 -1.37 17.22 -4.98
N VAL A 44 -0.69 18.36 -4.81
CA VAL A 44 -0.53 19.01 -3.49
C VAL A 44 -1.86 19.50 -2.91
N SER A 45 -2.80 19.92 -3.75
CA SER A 45 -4.14 20.35 -3.32
C SER A 45 -5.01 19.15 -2.90
N PHE A 46 -4.93 18.02 -3.62
CA PHE A 46 -5.53 16.76 -3.18
C PHE A 46 -5.03 16.35 -1.79
N ARG A 47 -3.70 16.37 -1.61
CA ARG A 47 -3.06 16.05 -0.34
C ARG A 47 -3.57 16.96 0.77
N ARG A 48 -3.64 18.27 0.53
CA ARG A 48 -4.10 19.23 1.53
C ARG A 48 -5.55 19.01 1.95
N MET A 49 -6.44 18.75 1.00
CA MET A 49 -7.84 18.41 1.29
C MET A 49 -7.94 17.11 2.10
N ALA A 50 -7.16 16.10 1.73
CA ALA A 50 -7.18 14.81 2.41
C ALA A 50 -6.57 14.89 3.84
N GLU A 51 -5.55 15.72 4.07
CA GLU A 51 -4.99 16.00 5.40
C GLU A 51 -6.04 16.64 6.32
N ARG A 52 -6.67 17.73 5.86
CA ARG A 52 -7.64 18.53 6.63
C ARG A 52 -8.95 17.79 6.84
N HIS A 53 -9.53 17.27 5.76
CA HIS A 53 -10.93 16.83 5.70
C HIS A 53 -11.12 15.35 5.38
N GLY A 54 -10.06 14.57 5.16
CA GLY A 54 -10.16 13.15 4.77
C GLY A 54 -10.78 12.19 5.79
N HIS A 55 -11.06 12.66 7.01
CA HIS A 55 -11.82 11.92 8.01
C HIS A 55 -13.34 12.06 7.84
N LEU A 56 -13.78 13.11 7.13
CA LEU A 56 -15.19 13.39 6.85
C LEU A 56 -15.67 12.52 5.68
N PRO A 57 -16.76 11.75 5.82
CA PRO A 57 -17.26 10.86 4.76
C PRO A 57 -17.46 11.58 3.43
N LEU A 58 -18.12 12.74 3.45
CA LEU A 58 -18.40 13.56 2.26
C LEU A 58 -17.14 13.87 1.43
N VAL A 59 -16.08 14.34 2.07
CA VAL A 59 -14.85 14.70 1.35
C VAL A 59 -14.02 13.46 0.99
N ARG A 60 -13.99 12.46 1.87
CA ARG A 60 -13.27 11.20 1.61
C ARG A 60 -13.84 10.46 0.40
N GLU A 61 -15.17 10.37 0.29
CA GLU A 61 -15.83 9.75 -0.87
C GLU A 61 -15.53 10.51 -2.16
N ALA A 62 -15.63 11.85 -2.14
CA ALA A 62 -15.31 12.69 -3.28
C ALA A 62 -13.83 12.55 -3.72
N LEU A 63 -12.89 12.46 -2.76
CA LEU A 63 -11.48 12.23 -3.06
C LEU A 63 -11.25 10.85 -3.71
N ILE A 64 -11.81 9.78 -3.13
CA ILE A 64 -11.62 8.41 -3.62
C ILE A 64 -12.23 8.22 -5.02
N ALA A 65 -13.33 8.93 -5.31
CA ALA A 65 -13.98 8.89 -6.62
C ALA A 65 -13.18 9.62 -7.72
N ASP A 66 -12.25 10.52 -7.36
CA ASP A 66 -11.43 11.23 -8.35
C ASP A 66 -10.27 10.36 -8.85
N ALA A 67 -10.31 10.00 -10.13
CA ALA A 67 -9.28 9.16 -10.76
C ALA A 67 -7.87 9.80 -10.76
N ARG A 68 -7.76 11.11 -10.56
CA ARG A 68 -6.48 11.84 -10.47
C ARG A 68 -5.86 11.77 -9.07
N LEU A 69 -6.56 11.19 -8.08
CA LEU A 69 -6.10 11.13 -6.70
C LEU A 69 -4.75 10.39 -6.59
N PRO A 70 -3.69 11.05 -6.10
CA PRO A 70 -2.38 10.43 -5.93
C PRO A 70 -2.38 9.22 -4.98
N ALA A 71 -1.47 8.26 -5.21
CA ALA A 71 -1.32 7.06 -4.39
C ALA A 71 -1.03 7.33 -2.91
N ASP A 72 -0.23 8.35 -2.60
CA ASP A 72 0.03 8.78 -1.23
C ASP A 72 -1.26 9.30 -0.56
N CYS A 73 -2.08 10.05 -1.30
CA CYS A 73 -3.38 10.51 -0.80
C CYS A 73 -4.33 9.33 -0.55
N ARG A 74 -4.40 8.36 -1.46
CA ARG A 74 -5.18 7.11 -1.27
C ARG A 74 -4.77 6.38 0.00
N HIS A 75 -3.46 6.25 0.24
CA HIS A 75 -2.95 5.63 1.46
C HIS A 75 -3.31 6.43 2.71
N MET A 76 -3.24 7.77 2.67
CA MET A 76 -3.60 8.60 3.81
C MET A 76 -5.09 8.45 4.17
N LEU A 77 -5.96 8.37 3.18
CA LEU A 77 -7.39 8.13 3.40
C LEU A 77 -7.66 6.74 3.98
N LEU A 78 -6.93 5.72 3.51
CA LEU A 78 -6.97 4.36 4.05
C LEU A 78 -6.62 4.36 5.54
N VAL A 79 -5.54 5.02 5.95
CA VAL A 79 -5.13 5.12 7.37
C VAL A 79 -6.18 5.85 8.19
N LYS A 80 -6.68 7.01 7.71
CA LYS A 80 -7.73 7.76 8.40
C LYS A 80 -9.01 6.93 8.56
N LEU A 81 -9.39 6.16 7.55
CA LEU A 81 -10.53 5.24 7.63
C LEU A 81 -10.29 4.14 8.68
N GLY A 82 -9.09 3.56 8.71
CA GLY A 82 -8.70 2.57 9.72
C GLY A 82 -8.86 3.12 11.14
N GLU A 83 -8.30 4.30 11.41
CA GLU A 83 -8.42 4.97 12.72
C GLU A 83 -9.88 5.25 13.11
N MET A 84 -10.70 5.70 12.17
CA MET A 84 -12.14 5.90 12.40
C MET A 84 -12.88 4.60 12.72
N LEU A 85 -12.61 3.52 11.97
CA LEU A 85 -13.23 2.21 12.20
C LEU A 85 -12.80 1.63 13.54
N LYS A 86 -11.52 1.77 13.91
CA LYS A 86 -10.99 1.34 15.20
C LYS A 86 -11.71 2.01 16.37
N GLY A 87 -11.97 3.32 16.27
CA GLY A 87 -12.66 4.11 17.29
C GLY A 87 -14.18 4.01 17.28
N SER A 88 -14.76 3.27 16.33
CA SER A 88 -16.22 3.14 16.20
C SER A 88 -16.83 2.43 17.42
N PRO A 89 -17.93 2.94 18.01
CA PRO A 89 -18.63 2.27 19.10
C PRO A 89 -19.01 0.83 18.79
N LEU A 90 -19.40 0.54 17.54
CA LEU A 90 -19.77 -0.81 17.11
C LEU A 90 -18.57 -1.76 17.15
N VAL A 91 -17.42 -1.34 16.61
CA VAL A 91 -16.20 -2.16 16.60
C VAL A 91 -15.71 -2.38 18.03
N LEU A 92 -15.67 -1.33 18.84
CA LEU A 92 -15.26 -1.43 20.25
C LEU A 92 -16.19 -2.35 21.05
N ALA A 93 -17.50 -2.27 20.84
CA ALA A 93 -18.47 -3.14 21.51
C ALA A 93 -18.32 -4.62 21.13
N LEU A 94 -18.01 -4.92 19.86
CA LEU A 94 -17.93 -6.30 19.36
C LEU A 94 -16.63 -7.02 19.75
N MET A 95 -15.51 -6.32 19.88
CA MET A 95 -14.20 -6.98 20.06
C MET A 95 -13.29 -6.37 21.14
N GLY A 96 -13.66 -5.21 21.70
CA GLY A 96 -12.83 -4.48 22.65
C GLY A 96 -11.63 -3.76 22.01
N ALA A 97 -11.10 -2.75 22.70
CA ALA A 97 -10.07 -1.85 22.16
C ALA A 97 -8.79 -2.57 21.72
N ALA A 98 -8.28 -3.50 22.53
CA ALA A 98 -7.02 -4.20 22.23
C ALA A 98 -7.12 -5.11 20.99
N ARG A 99 -8.29 -5.68 20.70
CA ARG A 99 -8.50 -6.48 19.48
C ARG A 99 -8.78 -5.57 18.29
N ALA A 100 -9.55 -4.49 18.47
CA ALA A 100 -9.79 -3.50 17.43
C ALA A 100 -8.48 -2.89 16.89
N GLU A 101 -7.57 -2.47 17.77
CA GLU A 101 -6.25 -1.95 17.39
C GLU A 101 -5.46 -2.95 16.54
N ARG A 102 -5.39 -4.22 16.99
CA ARG A 102 -4.65 -5.26 16.25
C ARG A 102 -5.27 -5.57 14.89
N VAL A 103 -6.59 -5.76 14.83
CA VAL A 103 -7.31 -6.12 13.60
C VAL A 103 -7.23 -4.97 12.59
N THR A 104 -7.47 -3.73 13.02
CA THR A 104 -7.36 -2.57 12.13
C THR A 104 -5.94 -2.39 11.62
N ARG A 105 -4.91 -2.54 12.46
CA ARG A 105 -3.52 -2.41 12.01
C ARG A 105 -3.18 -3.45 10.94
N ASP A 106 -3.54 -4.71 11.16
CA ASP A 106 -3.34 -5.79 10.18
C ASP A 106 -4.12 -5.53 8.88
N ALA A 107 -5.38 -5.08 8.99
CA ALA A 107 -6.19 -4.71 7.83
C ALA A 107 -5.60 -3.53 7.05
N CYS A 108 -5.09 -2.49 7.72
CA CYS A 108 -4.44 -1.36 7.07
C CYS A 108 -3.16 -1.79 6.33
N VAL A 109 -2.34 -2.65 6.93
CA VAL A 109 -1.14 -3.20 6.27
C VAL A 109 -1.53 -3.98 5.00
N LYS A 110 -2.54 -4.84 5.08
CA LYS A 110 -3.05 -5.61 3.93
C LYS A 110 -3.58 -4.69 2.83
N ALA A 111 -4.44 -3.75 3.19
CA ALA A 111 -5.02 -2.79 2.26
C ALA A 111 -3.94 -1.91 1.61
N SER A 112 -2.86 -1.60 2.32
CA SER A 112 -1.72 -0.86 1.77
C SER A 112 -0.95 -1.67 0.72
N VAL A 113 -0.86 -3.00 0.89
CA VAL A 113 -0.29 -3.89 -0.14
C VAL A 113 -1.22 -3.98 -1.35
N THR A 114 -2.55 -4.05 -1.14
CA THR A 114 -3.53 -4.01 -2.24
C THR A 114 -3.50 -2.69 -2.98
N LEU A 115 -3.32 -1.56 -2.28
CA LEU A 115 -3.22 -0.23 -2.89
C LEU A 115 -2.09 -0.16 -3.92
N ILE A 116 -0.98 -0.88 -3.72
CA ILE A 116 0.13 -0.95 -4.67
C ILE A 116 -0.34 -1.55 -6.02
N GLU A 117 -1.29 -2.49 -6.04
CA GLU A 117 -1.79 -3.11 -7.28
C GLU A 117 -2.45 -2.10 -8.22
N GLY A 118 -3.17 -1.13 -7.66
CA GLY A 118 -3.79 -0.04 -8.42
C GLY A 118 -2.90 1.21 -8.57
N THR A 119 -1.63 1.13 -8.16
CA THR A 119 -0.70 2.25 -8.23
C THR A 119 0.16 2.15 -9.48
N ARG A 120 0.28 3.26 -10.21
CA ARG A 120 1.13 3.31 -11.42
C ARG A 120 2.61 3.34 -11.04
N ALA A 121 3.45 2.83 -11.92
CA ALA A 121 4.90 2.76 -11.68
C ALA A 121 5.52 4.13 -11.38
N GLU A 122 5.08 5.21 -12.05
CA GLU A 122 5.56 6.57 -11.79
C GLU A 122 5.20 7.09 -10.39
N GLU A 123 4.18 6.52 -9.73
CA GLU A 123 3.73 6.92 -8.39
C GLU A 123 4.46 6.14 -7.27
N HIS A 124 5.16 5.05 -7.59
CA HIS A 124 5.80 4.19 -6.59
C HIS A 124 6.82 4.96 -5.72
N THR A 125 7.68 5.78 -6.33
CA THR A 125 8.69 6.55 -5.58
C THR A 125 8.05 7.49 -4.56
N ALA A 126 6.99 8.19 -4.95
CA ALA A 126 6.26 9.10 -4.06
C ALA A 126 5.56 8.33 -2.93
N LEU A 127 4.94 7.18 -3.23
CA LEU A 127 4.30 6.34 -2.23
C LEU A 127 5.31 5.71 -1.25
N VAL A 128 6.47 5.26 -1.73
CA VAL A 128 7.56 4.75 -0.88
C VAL A 128 8.03 5.83 0.09
N GLU A 129 8.29 7.04 -0.39
CA GLU A 129 8.76 8.14 0.45
C GLU A 129 7.71 8.53 1.49
N HIS A 130 6.43 8.54 1.10
CA HIS A 130 5.32 8.75 2.02
C HIS A 130 5.23 7.70 3.13
N LEU A 131 5.34 6.41 2.79
CA LEU A 131 5.39 5.33 3.78
C LEU A 131 6.62 5.47 4.69
N ARG A 132 7.78 5.84 4.14
CA ARG A 132 9.02 6.03 4.89
C ARG A 132 8.90 7.14 5.92
N LEU A 133 8.40 8.32 5.51
CA LEU A 133 8.20 9.47 6.40
C LEU A 133 7.19 9.19 7.51
N ARG A 134 6.18 8.35 7.27
CA ARG A 134 5.25 7.91 8.30
C ARG A 134 5.74 6.77 9.19
N GLY A 135 6.84 6.10 8.82
CA GLY A 135 7.29 4.89 9.50
C GLY A 135 6.50 3.63 9.15
N ASP A 136 5.66 3.67 8.11
CA ASP A 136 4.89 2.51 7.63
C ASP A 136 5.72 1.58 6.75
N LEU A 137 6.86 2.06 6.21
CA LEU A 137 7.81 1.26 5.43
C LEU A 137 8.66 0.35 6.34
N THR A 138 7.99 -0.54 7.06
CA THR A 138 8.60 -1.46 8.03
C THR A 138 9.18 -2.71 7.35
N ALA A 139 10.04 -3.45 8.05
CA ALA A 139 10.54 -4.73 7.55
C ALA A 139 9.41 -5.74 7.26
N SER A 140 8.37 -5.75 8.11
CA SER A 140 7.21 -6.63 7.90
C SER A 140 6.40 -6.24 6.68
N PHE A 141 6.25 -4.93 6.41
CA PHE A 141 5.63 -4.43 5.19
C PHE A 141 6.43 -4.85 3.95
N ILE A 142 7.75 -4.63 3.94
CA ILE A 142 8.64 -5.04 2.84
C ILE A 142 8.57 -6.54 2.54
N ILE A 143 8.56 -7.38 3.59
CA ILE A 143 8.43 -8.84 3.44
C ILE A 143 7.06 -9.20 2.86
N ARG A 144 5.98 -8.54 3.29
CA ARG A 144 4.64 -8.76 2.75
C ARG A 144 4.56 -8.32 1.28
N THR A 145 5.11 -7.16 0.94
CA THR A 145 5.19 -6.64 -0.42
C THR A 145 5.86 -7.64 -1.38
N ILE A 146 7.03 -8.17 -1.02
CA ILE A 146 7.72 -9.16 -1.88
C ILE A 146 7.00 -10.51 -1.90
N ALA A 147 6.41 -10.94 -0.79
CA ALA A 147 5.60 -12.17 -0.75
C ALA A 147 4.38 -12.08 -1.68
N HIS A 148 3.79 -10.89 -1.82
CA HIS A 148 2.67 -10.60 -2.73
C HIS A 148 3.10 -10.26 -4.17
N GLY A 149 4.38 -10.38 -4.50
CA GLY A 149 4.88 -10.20 -5.86
C GLY A 149 4.93 -8.76 -6.34
N LYS A 150 4.91 -7.77 -5.43
CA LYS A 150 5.03 -6.35 -5.78
C LYS A 150 6.50 -5.98 -6.01
N VAL A 151 7.13 -6.64 -6.99
CA VAL A 151 8.58 -6.55 -7.25
C VAL A 151 9.01 -5.14 -7.66
N ASP A 152 8.22 -4.43 -8.47
CA ASP A 152 8.55 -3.06 -8.89
C ASP A 152 8.48 -2.06 -7.73
N PHE A 153 7.47 -2.20 -6.88
CA PHE A 153 7.36 -1.40 -5.66
C PHE A 153 8.50 -1.72 -4.68
N PHE A 154 8.81 -3.01 -4.49
CA PHE A 154 9.96 -3.45 -3.70
C PHE A 154 11.28 -2.85 -4.24
N GLY A 155 11.46 -2.82 -5.57
CA GLY A 155 12.59 -2.16 -6.20
C GLY A 155 12.66 -0.66 -5.87
N SER A 156 11.54 0.04 -5.96
CA SER A 156 11.45 1.46 -5.58
C SER A 156 11.80 1.68 -4.10
N ALA A 157 11.34 0.80 -3.21
CA ALA A 157 11.71 0.82 -1.79
C ALA A 157 13.22 0.58 -1.59
N VAL A 158 13.81 -0.39 -2.29
CA VAL A 158 15.25 -0.66 -2.21
C VAL A 158 16.08 0.50 -2.74
N VAL A 159 15.65 1.18 -3.81
CA VAL A 159 16.30 2.41 -4.31
C VAL A 159 16.32 3.48 -3.21
N ALA A 160 15.15 3.78 -2.62
CA ALA A 160 15.04 4.79 -1.58
C ALA A 160 15.88 4.45 -0.32
N LEU A 161 15.95 3.18 0.05
CA LEU A 161 16.65 2.72 1.26
C LEU A 161 18.17 2.57 1.07
N SER A 162 18.63 2.17 -0.13
CA SER A 162 20.05 1.89 -0.41
C SER A 162 20.82 3.05 -1.04
N GLN A 163 20.10 4.08 -1.50
CA GLN A 163 20.65 5.19 -2.30
C GLN A 163 21.43 4.72 -3.56
N GLN A 164 21.15 3.51 -4.05
CA GLN A 164 21.68 3.01 -5.31
C GLN A 164 20.83 3.50 -6.49
N SER A 165 21.41 3.54 -7.68
CA SER A 165 20.67 3.94 -8.88
C SER A 165 19.54 2.95 -9.22
N GLU A 166 18.42 3.48 -9.69
CA GLU A 166 17.26 2.68 -10.11
C GLU A 166 17.65 1.62 -11.15
N GLN A 167 18.49 1.98 -12.12
CA GLN A 167 18.98 1.06 -13.14
C GLN A 167 19.74 -0.14 -12.53
N ARG A 168 20.59 0.11 -11.54
CA ARG A 168 21.36 -0.95 -10.85
C ARG A 168 20.43 -1.87 -10.07
N VAL A 169 19.49 -1.30 -9.31
CA VAL A 169 18.52 -2.08 -8.53
C VAL A 169 17.66 -2.93 -9.47
N ARG A 170 17.11 -2.35 -10.54
CA ARG A 170 16.30 -3.07 -11.52
C ARG A 170 17.08 -4.23 -12.16
N ALA A 171 18.33 -4.01 -12.58
CA ALA A 171 19.18 -5.05 -13.16
C ALA A 171 19.43 -6.21 -12.18
N LEU A 172 19.73 -5.88 -10.91
CA LEU A 172 19.94 -6.88 -9.87
C LEU A 172 18.65 -7.64 -9.55
N LEU A 173 17.50 -6.98 -9.47
CA LEU A 173 16.23 -7.64 -9.21
C LEU A 173 15.75 -8.51 -10.37
N ALA A 174 16.06 -8.15 -11.62
CA ALA A 174 15.71 -8.94 -12.79
C ALA A 174 16.55 -10.23 -12.92
N GLY A 175 17.86 -10.17 -12.69
CA GLY A 175 18.76 -11.30 -12.98
C GLY A 175 20.02 -11.41 -12.13
N GLY A 176 20.18 -10.56 -11.11
CA GLY A 176 21.35 -10.61 -10.23
C GLY A 176 21.47 -11.93 -9.47
N HIS A 177 22.71 -12.36 -9.24
CA HIS A 177 23.05 -13.53 -8.42
C HIS A 177 22.89 -13.23 -6.93
N ASP A 178 22.76 -14.29 -6.12
CA ASP A 178 22.42 -14.19 -4.69
C ASP A 178 23.38 -13.29 -3.90
N ILE A 179 24.69 -13.39 -4.11
CA ILE A 179 25.70 -12.57 -3.40
C ILE A 179 25.47 -11.07 -3.66
N ALA A 180 25.18 -10.67 -4.89
CA ALA A 180 24.96 -9.27 -5.24
C ALA A 180 23.62 -8.75 -4.68
N LEU A 181 22.59 -9.59 -4.69
CA LEU A 181 21.29 -9.28 -4.08
C LEU A 181 21.40 -9.13 -2.56
N GLN A 182 22.13 -10.01 -1.87
CA GLN A 182 22.37 -9.89 -0.44
C GLN A 182 23.16 -8.62 -0.11
N ALA A 183 24.15 -8.26 -0.93
CA ALA A 183 24.87 -7.00 -0.78
C ALA A 183 23.92 -5.79 -0.94
N LEU A 184 23.01 -5.84 -1.92
CA LEU A 184 21.99 -4.81 -2.10
C LEU A 184 21.04 -4.73 -0.89
N PHE A 185 20.58 -5.86 -0.37
CA PHE A 185 19.70 -5.89 0.81
C PHE A 185 20.40 -5.35 2.07
N ARG A 186 21.70 -5.65 2.25
CA ARG A 186 22.52 -5.03 3.30
C ARG A 186 22.61 -3.51 3.12
N SER A 187 22.88 -3.03 1.90
CA SER A 187 22.93 -1.58 1.65
C SER A 187 21.58 -0.89 1.88
N ALA A 188 20.47 -1.60 1.71
CA ALA A 188 19.12 -1.11 2.02
C ALA A 188 18.75 -1.22 3.51
N GLY A 189 19.69 -1.63 4.39
CA GLY A 189 19.44 -1.77 5.82
C GLY A 189 18.56 -2.97 6.21
N LEU A 190 18.31 -3.91 5.30
CA LEU A 190 17.52 -5.10 5.60
C LEU A 190 18.33 -6.08 6.45
N ALA A 191 17.75 -6.55 7.56
CA ALA A 191 18.38 -7.50 8.46
C ALA A 191 18.79 -8.80 7.73
N ALA A 192 19.98 -9.33 8.01
CA ALA A 192 20.51 -10.52 7.34
C ALA A 192 19.57 -11.74 7.43
N ALA A 193 18.84 -11.88 8.53
CA ALA A 193 17.87 -12.95 8.73
C ALA A 193 16.73 -12.96 7.70
N THR A 194 16.42 -11.83 7.05
CA THR A 194 15.34 -11.75 6.05
C THR A 194 15.81 -12.07 4.63
N HIS A 195 17.12 -12.10 4.38
CA HIS A 195 17.64 -12.17 3.01
C HIS A 195 17.25 -13.48 2.31
N ALA A 196 17.31 -14.62 3.01
CA ALA A 196 16.98 -15.92 2.43
C ALA A 196 15.55 -15.98 1.90
N ILE A 197 14.57 -15.51 2.70
CA ILE A 197 13.16 -15.51 2.29
C ILE A 197 12.88 -14.51 1.17
N ILE A 198 13.53 -13.34 1.16
CA ILE A 198 13.38 -12.33 0.10
C ILE A 198 13.96 -12.87 -1.20
N LEU A 199 15.16 -13.47 -1.17
CA LEU A 199 15.75 -14.15 -2.32
C LEU A 199 14.83 -15.24 -2.85
N ARG A 200 14.26 -16.04 -1.95
CA ARG A 200 13.37 -17.13 -2.35
C ARG A 200 12.14 -16.62 -3.08
N ALA A 201 11.47 -15.61 -2.51
CA ALA A 201 10.32 -14.98 -3.16
C ALA A 201 10.70 -14.40 -4.53
N LEU A 202 11.80 -13.66 -4.61
CA LEU A 202 12.26 -13.03 -5.85
C LEU A 202 12.55 -14.05 -6.96
N LYS A 203 13.20 -15.18 -6.63
CA LYS A 203 13.45 -16.26 -7.59
C LYS A 203 12.15 -16.83 -8.16
N VAL A 204 11.16 -17.08 -7.31
CA VAL A 204 9.85 -17.59 -7.75
C VAL A 204 9.15 -16.56 -8.63
N TRP A 205 9.14 -15.28 -8.26
CA TRP A 205 8.54 -14.23 -9.08
C TRP A 205 9.26 -14.02 -10.42
N ARG A 206 10.58 -14.21 -10.49
CA ARG A 206 11.30 -14.25 -11.77
C ARG A 206 10.87 -15.41 -12.65
N GLU A 207 10.67 -16.60 -12.07
CA GLU A 207 10.17 -17.76 -12.83
C GLU A 207 8.77 -17.50 -13.38
N VAL A 208 7.89 -16.91 -12.56
CA VAL A 208 6.52 -16.52 -12.97
C VAL A 208 6.56 -15.47 -14.08
N ALA A 209 7.34 -14.40 -13.92
CA ALA A 209 7.47 -13.35 -14.94
C ALA A 209 8.04 -13.87 -16.28
N ASN A 210 8.87 -14.92 -16.24
CA ASN A 210 9.42 -15.58 -17.43
C ASN A 210 8.53 -16.71 -17.97
N GLY A 211 7.33 -16.91 -17.43
CA GLY A 211 6.41 -17.97 -17.86
C GLY A 211 6.88 -19.40 -17.53
N LYS A 212 7.89 -19.56 -16.67
CA LYS A 212 8.46 -20.88 -16.29
C LYS A 212 7.69 -21.55 -15.15
N ARG A 213 6.87 -20.81 -14.43
CA ARG A 213 6.10 -21.28 -13.27
C ARG A 213 4.75 -20.57 -13.20
N LEU A 214 3.70 -21.30 -12.85
CA LEU A 214 2.45 -20.71 -12.41
C LEU A 214 2.43 -20.74 -10.88
N ALA A 215 2.62 -19.61 -10.22
CA ALA A 215 2.63 -19.51 -8.77
C ALA A 215 1.92 -18.24 -8.29
N GLY A 216 1.26 -18.34 -7.14
CA GLY A 216 0.65 -17.22 -6.45
C GLY A 216 1.26 -17.01 -5.06
N VAL A 217 0.71 -16.02 -4.33
CA VAL A 217 1.16 -15.64 -2.98
C VAL A 217 1.19 -16.84 -2.03
N GLN A 218 0.22 -17.76 -2.14
CA GLN A 218 0.16 -18.96 -1.30
C GLN A 218 1.40 -19.85 -1.46
N GLU A 219 1.82 -20.15 -2.69
CA GLU A 219 2.99 -20.99 -2.96
C GLU A 219 4.29 -20.26 -2.58
N VAL A 220 4.38 -18.97 -2.93
CA VAL A 220 5.56 -18.14 -2.61
C VAL A 220 5.78 -18.05 -1.10
N SER A 221 4.74 -17.71 -0.35
CA SER A 221 4.81 -17.62 1.12
C SER A 221 5.13 -18.97 1.78
N TRP A 222 4.65 -20.08 1.22
CA TRP A 222 5.03 -21.41 1.68
C TRP A 222 6.51 -21.72 1.43
N LEU A 223 7.03 -21.39 0.25
CA LEU A 223 8.44 -21.55 -0.08
C LEU A 223 9.33 -20.67 0.79
N MET A 224 8.92 -19.44 1.07
CA MET A 224 9.59 -18.56 2.04
C MET A 224 9.63 -19.20 3.43
N LEU A 225 8.52 -19.78 3.89
CA LEU A 225 8.46 -20.46 5.19
C LEU A 225 9.40 -21.68 5.23
N LYS A 226 9.52 -22.41 4.12
CA LYS A 226 10.43 -23.55 4.01
C LYS A 226 11.90 -23.14 4.23
N GLU A 227 12.32 -21.97 3.76
CA GLU A 227 13.67 -21.43 4.03
C GLU A 227 13.94 -21.16 5.52
N LEU A 228 12.88 -20.99 6.33
CA LEU A 228 12.99 -20.77 7.77
C LEU A 228 12.90 -22.06 8.60
N GLY A 229 12.83 -23.24 7.96
CA GLY A 229 12.61 -24.52 8.63
C GLY A 229 11.16 -25.02 8.58
N GLY A 230 10.29 -24.38 7.78
CA GLY A 230 8.93 -24.85 7.52
C GLY A 230 7.96 -24.62 8.68
N GLN A 231 7.07 -25.57 8.93
CA GLN A 231 6.00 -25.41 9.95
C GLN A 231 6.54 -25.28 11.37
N SER A 232 7.67 -25.93 11.67
CA SER A 232 8.31 -25.88 12.99
C SER A 232 9.17 -24.63 13.20
N ALA A 233 9.25 -23.73 12.22
CA ALA A 233 10.01 -22.49 12.34
C ALA A 233 9.40 -21.59 13.44
N GLU A 234 10.25 -21.10 14.35
CA GLU A 234 9.88 -20.22 15.45
C GLU A 234 10.40 -18.79 15.24
N GLY A 235 9.91 -17.86 16.06
CA GLY A 235 10.29 -16.45 16.03
C GLY A 235 9.42 -15.56 15.13
N ASP A 236 9.60 -14.24 15.28
CA ASP A 236 8.73 -13.22 14.69
C ASP A 236 8.68 -13.28 13.16
N LEU A 237 9.83 -13.57 12.52
CA LEU A 237 9.91 -13.67 11.06
C LEU A 237 9.10 -14.86 10.53
N ALA A 238 9.22 -16.02 11.18
CA ALA A 238 8.43 -17.20 10.84
C ALA A 238 6.93 -16.94 11.10
N GLY A 239 6.60 -16.30 12.23
CA GLY A 239 5.23 -15.88 12.54
C GLY A 239 4.63 -14.97 11.47
N LEU A 240 5.39 -13.99 10.99
CA LEU A 240 4.99 -13.11 9.89
C LEU A 240 4.73 -13.90 8.60
N VAL A 241 5.66 -14.74 8.16
CA VAL A 241 5.51 -15.50 6.91
C VAL A 241 4.34 -16.50 7.01
N LYS A 242 4.15 -17.14 8.18
CA LYS A 242 2.97 -17.97 8.46
C LYS A 242 1.67 -17.17 8.35
N SER A 243 1.63 -15.95 8.88
CA SER A 243 0.44 -15.08 8.78
C SER A 243 0.11 -14.74 7.32
N ILE A 244 1.11 -14.39 6.51
CA ILE A 244 0.95 -14.11 5.08
C ILE A 244 0.43 -15.35 4.35
N HIS A 245 0.98 -16.53 4.65
CA HIS A 245 0.56 -17.79 4.04
C HIS A 245 -0.90 -18.13 4.37
N LEU A 246 -1.30 -17.99 5.64
CA LEU A 246 -2.67 -18.22 6.08
C LEU A 246 -3.65 -17.22 5.46
N ASP A 247 -3.24 -15.95 5.31
CA ASP A 247 -4.04 -14.95 4.62
C ASP A 247 -4.27 -15.34 3.15
N ALA A 248 -3.22 -15.74 2.45
CA ALA A 248 -3.31 -16.18 1.06
C ALA A 248 -4.20 -17.43 0.89
N LEU A 249 -4.11 -18.40 1.83
CA LEU A 249 -4.98 -19.57 1.85
C LEU A 249 -6.46 -19.18 2.00
N ARG A 250 -6.78 -18.26 2.92
CA ARG A 250 -8.16 -17.80 3.13
C ARG A 250 -8.70 -17.08 1.91
N GLU A 251 -7.89 -16.26 1.26
CA GLU A 251 -8.32 -15.51 0.08
C GLU A 251 -8.58 -16.43 -1.12
N ASN A 252 -7.68 -17.39 -1.37
CA ASN A 252 -7.89 -18.39 -2.41
C ASN A 252 -9.14 -19.26 -2.15
N ALA A 253 -9.38 -19.66 -0.90
CA ALA A 253 -10.57 -20.42 -0.52
C ALA A 253 -11.87 -19.62 -0.76
N ARG A 254 -11.89 -18.32 -0.45
CA ARG A 254 -13.02 -17.44 -0.76
C ARG A 254 -13.23 -17.30 -2.26
N GLY A 255 -12.15 -17.11 -3.03
CA GLY A 255 -12.21 -17.05 -4.49
C GLY A 255 -12.81 -18.30 -5.10
N HIS A 256 -12.39 -19.49 -4.65
CA HIS A 256 -12.97 -20.76 -5.09
C HIS A 256 -14.45 -20.91 -4.69
N ALA A 257 -14.81 -20.54 -3.46
CA ALA A 257 -16.20 -20.60 -3.01
C ALA A 257 -17.13 -19.68 -3.83
N LEU A 258 -16.68 -18.48 -4.17
CA LEU A 258 -17.41 -17.55 -5.04
C LEU A 258 -17.53 -18.08 -6.47
N ALA A 259 -16.47 -18.69 -7.01
CA ALA A 259 -16.50 -19.30 -8.34
C ALA A 259 -17.47 -20.48 -8.41
N ILE A 260 -17.53 -21.31 -7.36
CA ILE A 260 -18.51 -22.40 -7.25
C ILE A 260 -19.94 -21.86 -7.13
N ALA A 261 -20.15 -20.78 -6.36
CA ALA A 261 -21.48 -20.17 -6.20
C ALA A 261 -21.98 -19.45 -7.46
N ALA A 262 -21.08 -19.07 -8.38
CA ALA A 262 -21.39 -18.42 -9.64
C ALA A 262 -21.57 -19.39 -10.82
N ALA A 263 -21.24 -20.67 -10.62
CA ALA A 263 -21.38 -21.75 -11.61
C ALA A 263 -22.75 -22.46 -11.47
#